data_AF-X1BYU8-F1
#
_entry.id   AF-X1BYU8-F1
#
_cell.length_a   1.000
_cell.length_b   1.000
_cell.length_c   1.000
_cell.angle_alpha   90.00
_cell.angle_beta   90.00
_cell.angle_gamma   90.00
#
_symmetry.space_group_name_H-M   'P 1'
#
loop_
_entity.id
_entity.type
_entity.pdbx_description
1 polymer ?
#
loop_
_entity_poly.entity_id
_entity_poly.type
_entity_poly.pdbx_seq_one_letter_code
_entity_poly.pdbx_strand_id
1 'polypeptide(L)' 'KLVLPGFVNAHDHLDGSLLDKGHIMAYPLVEYLKKIKWPRLRVMTENDFHLGALLGEDDMDTCSFTSWNIFPS' A
#
# COMPACT_ATOMS: atom_id res chain seq x y z
N LYS A 1 16.41 22.94 15.83
CA LYS A 1 15.87 21.90 14.92
C LYS A 1 16.55 20.59 15.27
N LEU A 2 15.77 19.54 15.55
CA LEU A 2 16.29 18.18 15.69
C LEU A 2 16.35 17.57 14.29
N VAL A 3 17.48 16.96 13.92
CA VAL A 3 17.64 16.25 12.64
C VAL A 3 17.73 14.77 12.98
N LEU A 4 16.80 13.99 12.43
CA LEU A 4 16.74 12.54 12.58
C LEU A 4 16.84 11.90 11.19
N PRO A 5 17.35 10.66 11.10
CA PRO A 5 17.20 9.87 9.88
C PRO A 5 15.71 9.65 9.58
N GLY A 6 15.37 9.57 8.29
CA GLY A 6 14.04 9.17 7.87
C GLY A 6 13.73 7.73 8.28
N PHE A 7 12.46 7.41 8.42
CA PHE A 7 12.02 6.08 8.79
C PHE A 7 12.18 5.07 7.64
N VAL A 8 12.30 3.80 8.00
CA VAL A 8 12.34 2.66 7.07
C VAL A 8 11.05 1.88 7.24
N ASN A 9 10.23 1.79 6.20
CA ASN A 9 9.08 0.90 6.19
C ASN A 9 9.53 -0.49 5.71
N ALA A 10 9.71 -1.42 6.62
CA ALA A 10 10.25 -2.73 6.29
C ALA A 10 9.27 -3.66 5.55
N HIS A 11 7.99 -3.31 5.43
CA HIS A 11 6.98 -4.13 4.79
C HIS A 11 5.79 -3.31 4.29
N ASP A 12 5.61 -3.25 2.97
CA ASP A 12 4.43 -2.65 2.36
C ASP A 12 3.95 -3.39 1.10
N HIS A 13 2.70 -3.16 0.71
CA HIS A 13 2.05 -3.72 -0.47
C HIS A 13 1.62 -2.59 -1.44
N LEU A 14 2.11 -2.61 -2.69
CA LEU A 14 1.88 -1.54 -3.68
C LEU A 14 0.41 -1.27 -4.00
N ASP A 15 -0.41 -2.30 -3.93
CA ASP A 15 -1.82 -2.25 -4.23
C ASP A 15 -2.65 -1.68 -3.07
N GLY A 16 -2.09 -1.62 -1.86
CA GLY A 16 -2.79 -1.15 -0.66
C GLY A 16 -3.33 0.27 -0.82
N SER A 17 -2.50 1.19 -1.34
CA SER A 17 -2.89 2.60 -1.55
C SER A 17 -4.10 2.79 -2.46
N LEU A 18 -4.35 1.85 -3.37
CA LEU A 18 -5.48 1.87 -4.31
C LEU A 18 -6.67 1.04 -3.82
N LEU A 19 -6.44 -0.07 -3.11
CA LEU A 19 -7.48 -1.05 -2.81
C LEU A 19 -8.09 -0.89 -1.41
N ASP A 20 -7.34 -0.37 -0.46
CA ASP A 20 -7.63 -0.54 0.96
C ASP A 20 -8.47 0.60 1.56
N LYS A 21 -8.62 1.74 0.86
CA LYS A 21 -9.29 2.94 1.38
C LYS A 21 -10.76 2.66 1.75
N GLY A 22 -11.01 2.52 3.06
CA GLY A 22 -12.34 2.39 3.67
C GLY A 22 -12.96 0.99 3.70
N HIS A 23 -12.38 0.00 3.01
CA HIS A 23 -12.95 -1.35 2.90
C HIS A 23 -12.45 -2.34 3.97
N ILE A 24 -11.24 -2.14 4.50
CA ILE A 24 -10.62 -3.05 5.48
C ILE A 24 -11.44 -3.13 6.77
N MET A 25 -12.02 -2.01 7.23
CA MET A 25 -12.71 -1.94 8.52
C MET A 25 -14.03 -2.73 8.57
N ALA A 26 -14.54 -3.18 7.42
CA ALA A 26 -15.84 -3.83 7.31
C ALA A 26 -15.77 -5.37 7.35
N TYR A 27 -14.58 -5.98 7.24
CA TYR A 27 -14.45 -7.43 7.07
C TYR A 27 -13.26 -8.03 7.85
N PRO A 28 -13.39 -9.27 8.39
CA PRO A 28 -12.25 -10.06 8.82
C PRO A 28 -11.27 -10.32 7.68
N LEU A 29 -9.97 -10.48 7.98
CA LEU A 29 -8.90 -10.61 6.98
C LEU A 29 -9.22 -11.58 5.82
N VAL A 30 -9.61 -12.82 6.13
CA VAL A 30 -9.88 -13.83 5.08
C VAL A 30 -11.07 -13.43 4.21
N GLU A 31 -12.07 -12.77 4.79
CA GLU A 31 -13.21 -12.28 4.02
C GLU A 31 -12.84 -11.08 3.16
N TYR A 32 -12.04 -10.15 3.71
CA TYR A 32 -11.49 -9.03 2.96
C TYR A 32 -10.71 -9.51 1.74
N LEU A 33 -9.83 -10.49 1.93
CA LEU A 33 -9.04 -11.09 0.85
C LEU A 33 -9.91 -11.70 -0.23
N LYS A 34 -10.88 -12.55 0.16
CA LYS A 34 -11.74 -13.26 -0.79
C LYS A 34 -12.74 -12.37 -1.51
N LYS A 35 -13.35 -11.42 -0.80
CA LYS A 35 -14.47 -10.60 -1.32
C LYS A 35 -13.98 -9.33 -2.02
N ILE A 36 -12.86 -8.76 -1.58
CA ILE A 36 -12.41 -7.43 -2.01
C ILE A 36 -11.03 -7.49 -2.67
N LYS A 37 -9.98 -7.90 -1.92
CA LYS A 37 -8.59 -7.77 -2.39
C LYS A 37 -8.30 -8.62 -3.63
N TRP A 38 -8.46 -9.95 -3.55
CA TRP A 38 -8.14 -10.84 -4.67
C TRP A 38 -8.99 -10.59 -5.93
N PRO A 39 -10.31 -10.34 -5.85
CA PRO A 39 -11.09 -10.00 -7.04
C PRO A 39 -10.59 -8.74 -7.75
N ARG A 40 -10.19 -7.70 -7.01
CA ARG A 40 -9.66 -6.45 -7.59
C ARG A 40 -8.25 -6.63 -8.14
N LEU A 41 -7.38 -7.34 -7.42
CA LEU A 41 -6.01 -7.62 -7.86
C LEU A 41 -5.98 -8.33 -9.22
N ARG A 42 -6.93 -9.24 -9.49
CA ARG A 42 -7.03 -9.96 -10.77
C ARG A 42 -7.30 -9.08 -11.99
N VAL A 43 -7.83 -7.88 -11.81
CA VAL A 43 -8.14 -6.95 -12.91
C VAL A 43 -7.17 -5.77 -12.96
N MET A 44 -6.20 -5.71 -12.04
CA MET A 44 -5.16 -4.68 -12.07
C MET A 44 -4.17 -4.94 -13.19
N THR A 45 -3.76 -3.85 -13.83
CA THR A 45 -2.74 -3.79 -14.87
C THR A 45 -1.41 -3.35 -14.26
N GLU A 46 -0.31 -3.50 -15.02
CA GLU A 46 1.00 -2.98 -14.61
C GLU A 46 0.96 -1.48 -14.29
N ASN A 47 0.16 -0.72 -15.02
CA ASN A 47 0.00 0.71 -14.79
C ASN A 47 -0.69 1.01 -13.45
N ASP A 48 -1.62 0.15 -13.01
CA ASP A 48 -2.25 0.31 -11.70
C ASP A 48 -1.25 0.07 -10.57
N PHE A 49 -0.35 -0.92 -10.71
CA PHE A 49 0.73 -1.13 -9.75
C PHE A 49 1.72 0.04 -9.72
N HIS A 50 2.04 0.61 -10.89
CA HIS A 50 2.90 1.79 -10.98
C HIS A 50 2.28 3.01 -10.29
N LEU A 51 1.00 3.28 -10.56
CA LEU A 51 0.27 4.37 -9.90
C LEU A 51 0.11 4.14 -8.40
N GLY A 52 -0.13 2.90 -7.97
CA GLY A 52 -0.19 2.53 -6.56
C GLY A 52 1.14 2.78 -5.83
N ALA A 53 2.26 2.46 -6.48
CA ALA A 53 3.60 2.74 -5.96
C ALA A 53 3.86 4.24 -5.81
N LEU A 54 3.51 5.04 -6.83
CA LEU A 54 3.68 6.50 -6.79
C LEU A 54 2.82 7.16 -5.70
N LEU A 55 1.57 6.69 -5.53
CA LEU A 55 0.71 7.18 -4.46
C LEU A 55 1.23 6.77 -3.07
N GLY A 56 1.75 5.55 -2.95
CA GLY A 56 2.39 5.09 -1.71
C GLY A 56 3.62 5.91 -1.35
N GLU A 57 4.46 6.27 -2.31
CA GLU A 57 5.64 7.11 -2.11
C GLU A 57 5.28 8.50 -1.56
N ASP A 58 4.28 9.17 -2.14
CA ASP A 58 3.81 10.48 -1.67
C ASP A 58 3.26 10.39 -0.22
N ASP A 59 2.48 9.35 0.09
CA ASP A 59 1.98 9.10 1.45
C ASP A 59 3.14 8.82 2.45
N MET A 60 4.20 8.14 2.01
CA MET A 60 5.38 7.83 2.84
C MET A 60 6.25 9.06 3.12
N ASP A 61 6.44 9.92 2.12
CA ASP A 61 7.20 11.16 2.25
C ASP A 61 6.54 12.12 3.23
N THR A 62 5.21 12.24 3.20
CA THR A 62 4.46 13.03 4.19
C THR A 62 4.63 12.50 5.63
N CYS A 63 4.86 11.19 5.77
CA CYS A 63 5.13 10.52 7.05
C CYS A 63 6.63 10.43 7.41
N SER A 64 7.52 11.09 6.67
CA SER A 64 8.98 11.07 6.89
C SER A 64 9.63 9.69 6.75
N PHE A 65 9.02 8.76 6.00
CA PHE A 65 9.70 7.56 5.55
C PHE A 65 10.60 7.92 4.35
N THR A 66 11.75 7.25 4.24
CA THR A 66 12.73 7.51 3.17
C THR A 66 13.21 6.23 2.48
N SER A 67 12.72 5.08 2.93
CA SER A 67 12.95 3.79 2.30
C SER A 67 11.83 2.83 2.67
N TRP A 68 11.53 1.92 1.74
CA TRP A 68 10.45 0.95 1.90
C TRP A 68 10.77 -0.36 1.20
N ASN A 69 10.30 -1.47 1.79
CA ASN A 69 10.44 -2.80 1.23
C ASN A 69 9.07 -3.28 0.73
N ILE A 70 8.97 -3.46 -0.58
CA ILE A 70 7.73 -3.65 -1.28
C ILE A 70 7.52 -5.14 -1.62
N PHE A 71 6.31 -5.65 -1.38
CA PHE A 71 5.91 -7.01 -1.69
C PHE A 71 4.81 -7.06 -2.76
N PRO A 72 4.93 -7.95 -3.76
CA PRO A 72 3.81 -8.28 -4.63
C PRO A 72 2.72 -9.01 -3.82
N SER A 73 1.46 -8.60 -4.00
CA SER A 73 0.27 -9.19 -3.35
C SER A 73 -0.21 -10.47 -4.01
#